data_AF-A0A2G9M5P6-F1
#
_entry.id   AF-A0A2G9M5P6-F1
#
_cell.length_a   1.000
_cell.length_b   1.000
_cell.length_c   1.000
_cell.angle_alpha   90.00
_cell.angle_beta   90.00
_cell.angle_gamma   90.00
#
_symmetry.space_group_name_H-M   'P 1'
#
loop_
_entity.id
_entity.type
_entity.pdbx_description
1 polymer ?
#
loop_
_entity_poly.entity_id
_entity_poly.type
_entity_poly.pdbx_seq_one_letter_code
_entity_poly.pdbx_strand_id
1 'polypeptide(L)'
;MATQMITVKLDDSFLEDVDEVVKSKGYQNRTEFIRNALREKVDKAKMEEAILELAHLKGSAKKRTSTKDYEAVRKRAFEELEKLN
;
A
#
# COMPACT_ATOMS: atom_id res chain seq x y z
N MET A 1 -3.06 -5.22 -19.24
CA MET A 1 -3.55 -6.03 -18.11
C MET A 1 -4.98 -6.46 -18.40
N ALA A 2 -5.32 -7.72 -18.16
CA ALA A 2 -6.67 -8.25 -18.38
C ALA A 2 -7.50 -8.15 -17.09
N THR A 3 -8.79 -7.79 -17.22
CA THR A 3 -9.73 -7.82 -16.09
C THR A 3 -10.40 -9.20 -16.06
N GLN A 4 -10.51 -9.79 -14.88
CA GLN A 4 -11.22 -11.06 -14.67
C GLN A 4 -12.52 -10.80 -13.91
N MET A 5 -13.58 -11.54 -14.26
CA MET A 5 -14.86 -11.47 -13.55
C MET A 5 -14.84 -12.45 -12.38
N ILE A 6 -15.34 -12.00 -11.23
CA ILE A 6 -15.54 -12.83 -10.05
C ILE A 6 -16.99 -12.72 -9.58
N THR A 7 -17.50 -13.76 -8.93
CA THR A 7 -18.79 -13.74 -8.26
C THR A 7 -18.56 -13.85 -6.77
N VAL A 8 -19.17 -12.96 -6.00
CA VAL A 8 -19.12 -12.95 -4.53
C VAL A 8 -20.54 -13.00 -3.98
N LYS A 9 -20.70 -13.66 -2.83
CA LYS A 9 -21.95 -13.63 -2.06
C LYS A 9 -21.74 -12.71 -0.87
N LEU A 10 -22.68 -11.81 -0.65
CA LEU A 10 -22.68 -10.81 0.41
C LEU A 10 -24.06 -10.81 1.05
N ASP A 11 -24.13 -10.44 2.32
CA ASP A 11 -25.41 -10.27 3.02
C ASP A 11 -26.20 -9.13 2.37
N ASP A 12 -27.52 -9.28 2.30
CA ASP A 12 -28.40 -8.32 1.63
C ASP A 12 -28.30 -6.92 2.27
N SER A 13 -28.28 -6.84 3.60
CA SER A 13 -28.12 -5.57 4.32
C SER A 13 -26.77 -4.90 4.00
N PHE A 14 -25.71 -5.68 3.81
CA PHE A 14 -24.41 -5.13 3.44
C PHE A 14 -24.39 -4.65 1.97
N LEU A 15 -25.15 -5.30 1.08
CA LEU A 15 -25.32 -4.82 -0.28
C LEU A 15 -26.05 -3.47 -0.33
N GLU A 16 -27.00 -3.24 0.57
CA GLU A 16 -27.67 -1.95 0.73
C GLU A 16 -26.67 -0.86 1.16
N ASP A 17 -25.84 -1.14 2.17
CA ASP A 17 -24.76 -0.22 2.59
C ASP A 17 -23.81 0.12 1.43
N VAL A 18 -23.43 -0.88 0.64
CA VAL A 18 -22.57 -0.69 -0.54
C VAL A 18 -23.24 0.24 -1.56
N ASP A 19 -24.54 0.09 -1.79
CA ASP A 19 -25.28 0.95 -2.72
C ASP A 19 -25.38 2.39 -2.24
N GLU A 20 -25.57 2.60 -0.94
CA GLU A 20 -25.57 3.94 -0.34
C GLU A 20 -24.21 4.62 -0.50
N VAL A 21 -23.11 3.88 -0.29
CA VAL A 21 -21.76 4.39 -0.48
C VAL A 21 -21.49 4.70 -1.96
N VAL A 22 -21.88 3.82 -2.88
CA VAL A 22 -21.75 4.03 -4.33
C VAL A 22 -22.42 5.34 -4.74
N LYS A 23 -23.66 5.56 -4.29
CA LYS A 23 -24.42 6.78 -4.60
C LYS A 23 -23.81 8.03 -3.95
N SER A 24 -23.53 7.97 -2.64
CA SER A 24 -23.07 9.13 -1.87
C SER A 24 -21.65 9.59 -2.24
N LYS A 25 -20.80 8.68 -2.70
CA LYS A 25 -19.44 8.97 -3.16
C LYS A 25 -19.33 9.23 -4.66
N GLY A 26 -20.44 9.14 -5.40
CA GLY A 26 -20.50 9.43 -6.83
C GLY A 26 -19.82 8.39 -7.73
N TYR A 27 -19.73 7.14 -7.27
CA TYR A 27 -19.27 6.04 -8.12
C TYR A 27 -20.32 5.69 -9.17
N GLN A 28 -19.87 5.27 -10.37
CA GLN A 28 -20.81 4.93 -11.44
C GLN A 28 -21.50 3.58 -11.20
N ASN A 29 -20.83 2.63 -10.55
CA ASN A 29 -21.35 1.30 -10.28
C ASN A 29 -20.59 0.60 -9.14
N ARG A 30 -21.18 -0.50 -8.64
CA ARG A 30 -20.58 -1.35 -7.59
C ARG A 30 -19.20 -1.87 -7.98
N THR A 31 -18.99 -2.24 -9.25
CA THR A 31 -17.72 -2.81 -9.72
C THR A 31 -16.56 -1.82 -9.58
N GLU A 32 -16.80 -0.55 -9.91
CA GLU A 32 -15.82 0.52 -9.74
C GLU A 32 -15.47 0.70 -8.26
N PHE A 33 -16.50 0.83 -7.41
CA PHE A 33 -16.32 0.98 -5.97
C PHE A 33 -15.54 -0.19 -5.35
N ILE A 34 -16.00 -1.42 -5.59
CA ILE A 34 -15.38 -2.64 -5.06
C ILE A 34 -13.93 -2.76 -5.54
N ARG A 35 -13.63 -2.44 -6.80
CA ARG A 35 -12.27 -2.46 -7.33
C ARG A 35 -11.35 -1.49 -6.60
N ASN A 36 -11.81 -0.27 -6.36
CA ASN A 36 -11.02 0.74 -5.66
C ASN A 36 -10.81 0.35 -4.19
N ALA A 37 -11.87 -0.08 -3.50
CA ALA A 37 -11.80 -0.54 -2.12
C ALA A 37 -10.84 -1.73 -1.94
N LEU A 38 -10.88 -2.71 -2.85
CA LEU A 38 -9.94 -3.84 -2.84
C LEU A 38 -8.49 -3.39 -3.09
N ARG A 39 -8.26 -2.45 -4.02
CA ARG A 39 -6.91 -1.91 -4.27
C ARG A 39 -6.35 -1.23 -3.02
N GLU A 40 -7.12 -0.32 -2.44
CA GLU A 40 -6.72 0.40 -1.22
C GLU A 40 -6.40 -0.57 -0.08
N LYS A 41 -7.23 -1.61 0.11
CA LYS A 41 -7.02 -2.59 1.17
C LYS A 41 -5.78 -3.46 0.92
N VAL A 42 -5.53 -3.88 -0.32
CA VAL A 42 -4.34 -4.66 -0.69
C VAL A 42 -3.07 -3.82 -0.51
N ASP A 43 -3.07 -2.57 -0.97
CA ASP A 43 -1.90 -1.70 -0.85
C ASP A 43 -1.59 -1.39 0.61
N LYS A 44 -2.63 -1.16 1.43
CA LYS A 44 -2.48 -1.01 2.88
C LYS A 44 -1.89 -2.26 3.54
N ALA A 45 -2.38 -3.45 3.19
CA ALA A 45 -1.87 -4.71 3.75
C ALA A 45 -0.38 -4.92 3.41
N LYS A 46 0.02 -4.65 2.16
CA LYS A 46 1.43 -4.71 1.75
C LYS A 46 2.30 -3.72 2.52
N MET A 47 1.81 -2.50 2.73
CA MET A 47 2.53 -1.48 3.49
C MET A 47 2.70 -1.89 4.96
N GLU A 48 1.65 -2.44 5.59
CA GLU A 48 1.69 -2.94 6.96
C GLU A 48 2.73 -4.07 7.12
N GLU A 49 2.77 -4.99 6.17
CA GLU A 49 3.76 -6.08 6.12
C GLU A 49 5.18 -5.53 5.96
N ALA A 50 5.40 -4.62 5.01
CA ALA A 50 6.70 -3.98 4.81
C ALA A 50 7.17 -3.20 6.05
N ILE A 51 6.27 -2.54 6.78
CA ILE A 51 6.61 -1.85 8.03
C ILE A 51 7.05 -2.85 9.10
N LEU A 52 6.36 -4.00 9.23
CA LEU A 52 6.75 -5.05 10.18
C LEU A 52 8.11 -5.64 9.81
N GLU A 53 8.36 -5.88 8.53
CA GLU A 53 9.66 -6.29 8.04
C GLU A 53 10.73 -5.23 8.33
N LEU A 54 10.44 -3.93 8.22
CA LEU A 54 11.44 -2.90 8.57
C LEU A 54 11.54 -2.64 10.08
N ALA A 55 10.57 -3.10 10.88
CA ALA A 55 10.51 -2.81 12.32
C ALA A 55 11.73 -3.37 13.08
N HIS A 56 12.28 -4.52 12.66
CA HIS A 56 13.50 -5.07 13.26
C HIS A 56 14.76 -4.24 12.95
N LEU A 57 14.71 -3.37 11.93
CA LEU A 57 15.78 -2.43 11.62
C LEU A 57 15.68 -1.15 12.45
N LYS A 58 14.53 -0.86 13.06
CA LYS A 58 14.32 0.33 13.89
C LYS A 58 15.11 0.20 15.19
N GLY A 59 16.19 0.97 15.32
CA GLY A 59 17.07 0.96 16.50
C GLY A 59 18.26 0.00 16.41
N SER A 60 18.43 -0.73 15.31
CA SER A 60 19.62 -1.56 15.06
C SER A 60 20.90 -0.73 14.87
N ALA A 61 20.76 0.59 14.65
CA ALA A 61 21.87 1.53 14.61
C ALA A 61 22.49 1.70 16.01
N LYS A 62 23.52 0.90 16.31
CA LYS A 62 24.32 0.97 17.54
C LYS A 62 25.11 2.27 17.72
N LYS A 63 25.12 3.17 16.72
CA LYS A 63 25.93 4.40 16.70
C LYS A 63 25.04 5.62 16.50
N ARG A 64 25.31 6.70 17.24
CA ARG A 64 24.72 8.02 16.95
C ARG A 64 25.27 8.49 15.60
N THR A 65 24.42 8.54 14.59
CA THR A 65 24.76 8.98 13.24
C THR A 65 24.43 10.46 13.11
N SER A 66 25.40 11.30 12.76
CA SER A 66 25.14 12.72 12.49
C SER A 66 24.50 12.90 11.11
N THR A 67 23.90 14.06 10.85
CA THR A 67 23.31 14.38 9.53
C THR A 67 24.34 14.25 8.40
N LYS A 68 25.60 14.64 8.64
CA LYS A 68 26.70 14.49 7.67
C LYS A 68 27.01 13.03 7.35
N ASP A 69 26.99 12.16 8.36
CA ASP A 69 27.24 10.72 8.16
C ASP A 69 26.10 10.08 7.36
N TYR A 70 24.86 10.48 7.61
CA TYR A 70 23.69 10.01 6.86
C TYR A 70 23.77 10.41 5.38
N GLU A 71 24.11 11.66 5.07
CA GLU A 71 24.26 12.14 3.70
C GLU A 71 25.37 11.40 2.94
N ALA A 72 26.51 11.15 3.60
CA ALA A 72 27.63 10.42 3.00
C ALA A 72 27.28 8.96 2.68
N VAL A 73 26.53 8.29 3.57
CA VAL A 73 26.04 6.91 3.34
C VAL A 73 24.98 6.89 2.24
N ARG A 74 24.04 7.83 2.28
CA ARG A 74 22.98 7.98 1.26
C ARG A 74 23.60 8.14 -0.13
N LYS A 75 24.57 9.05 -0.29
CA LYS A 75 25.24 9.29 -1.58
C LYS A 75 25.87 8.01 -2.15
N ARG A 76 26.61 7.25 -1.33
CA ARG A 76 27.22 5.98 -1.75
C ARG A 76 26.18 4.93 -2.13
N ALA A 77 25.10 4.80 -1.37
CA ALA A 77 24.04 3.84 -1.68
C ALA A 77 23.37 4.14 -3.04
N PHE A 78 23.13 5.42 -3.36
CA PHE A 78 22.61 5.82 -4.67
C PHE A 78 23.61 5.58 -5.80
N GLU A 79 24.90 5.86 -5.61
CA GLU A 79 25.96 5.56 -6.59
C GLU A 79 26.10 4.06 -6.87
N GLU A 80 25.84 3.19 -5.89
CA GLU A 80 25.84 1.73 -6.07
C GLU A 80 24.60 1.23 -6.79
N LEU A 81 23.43 1.79 -6.51
CA LEU A 81 22.18 1.46 -7.20
C LEU A 81 22.21 1.88 -8.68
N GLU A 82 22.84 3.01 -9.00
CA GLU A 82 23.04 3.42 -10.39
C GLU A 82 23.96 2.49 -11.19
N LYS A 83 24.89 1.79 -10.53
CA LYS A 83 25.78 0.80 -11.17
C LYS A 83 25.12 -0.55 -11.43
N LEU A 84 23.96 -0.79 -10.81
CA LEU A 84 23.17 -2.02 -10.95
C LEU A 84 22.09 -1.93 -12.04
N ASN A 85 21.86 -0.73 -12.59
CA ASN A 85 21.03 -0.47 -13.78
C ASN A 85 21.90 -0.32 -15.03
#